data_AF-A0A7X5DD09-F1
#
_entry.id   AF-A0A7X5DD09-F1
#
_cell.length_a   1.000
_cell.length_b   1.000
_cell.length_c   1.000
_cell.angle_alpha   90.00
_cell.angle_beta   90.00
_cell.angle_gamma   90.00
#
_symmetry.space_group_name_H-M   'P 1'
#
loop_
_entity.id
_entity.type
_entity.pdbx_description
1 polymer ?
#
loop_
_entity_poly.entity_id
_entity_poly.type
_entity_poly.pdbx_seq_one_letter_code
_entity_poly.pdbx_strand_id
1 'polypeptide(L)' 'MAKDEFTMDNFIALKEQEAREEGIKILVNSLKDLDLSKESIISQLQKRYNLTREGALNYLNK' A
#
# COMPACT_ATOMS: atom_id res chain seq x y z
N MET A 1 -15.70 -24.93 12.63
CA MET A 1 -14.45 -24.18 12.44
C MET A 1 -13.92 -24.55 11.07
N ALA A 2 -14.06 -23.65 10.08
CA ALA A 2 -13.43 -23.87 8.79
C ALA A 2 -11.92 -23.88 9.03
N LYS A 3 -11.27 -25.00 8.70
CA LYS A 3 -9.81 -25.03 8.62
C LYS A 3 -9.49 -24.17 7.41
N ASP A 4 -8.86 -23.02 7.61
CA ASP A 4 -8.30 -22.26 6.50
C ASP A 4 -7.35 -23.19 5.75
N GLU A 5 -7.78 -23.61 4.56
CA GLU A 5 -7.01 -24.49 3.71
C GLU A 5 -5.90 -23.63 3.10
N PHE A 6 -4.69 -23.79 3.63
CA PHE A 6 -3.51 -23.11 3.08
C PHE A 6 -3.22 -23.70 1.70
N THR A 7 -3.69 -23.02 0.67
CA THR A 7 -3.40 -23.34 -0.74
C THR A 7 -2.22 -22.50 -1.23
N MET A 8 -1.52 -23.00 -2.24
CA MET A 8 -0.45 -22.25 -2.89
C MET A 8 -0.95 -20.90 -3.44
N ASP A 9 -2.18 -20.87 -3.94
CA ASP A 9 -2.82 -19.65 -4.45
C ASP A 9 -3.06 -18.62 -3.34
N ASN A 10 -3.50 -19.06 -2.16
CA ASN A 10 -3.64 -18.18 -0.99
C ASN A 10 -2.29 -17.61 -0.55
N PHE A 11 -1.22 -18.41 -0.61
CA PHE A 11 0.13 -17.95 -0.30
C PHE A 11 0.65 -16.92 -1.32
N ILE A 12 0.43 -17.15 -2.61
CA ILE A 12 0.82 -16.20 -3.68
C ILE A 12 0.08 -14.88 -3.48
N ALA A 13 -1.25 -14.92 -3.28
CA ALA A 13 -2.05 -13.72 -3.05
C ALA A 13 -1.59 -12.93 -1.81
N LEU A 14 -1.23 -13.64 -0.72
CA LEU A 14 -0.63 -13.03 0.47
C LEU A 14 0.69 -12.33 0.15
N LYS A 15 1.58 -12.98 -0.60
CA LYS A 15 2.87 -12.39 -0.99
C LYS A 15 2.73 -11.19 -1.92
N GLU A 16 1.77 -11.23 -2.85
CA GLU A 16 1.45 -10.09 -3.69
C GLU A 16 0.91 -8.91 -2.88
N GLN A 17 0.06 -9.17 -1.87
CA GLN A 17 -0.43 -8.14 -0.98
C GLN A 17 0.70 -7.53 -0.13
N GLU A 18 1.55 -8.36 0.47
CA GLU A 18 2.72 -7.91 1.25
C GLU A 18 3.64 -7.02 0.39
N ALA A 19 3.99 -7.48 -0.81
CA ALA A 19 4.84 -6.73 -1.73
C ALA A 19 4.20 -5.40 -2.16
N ARG A 20 2.88 -5.37 -2.37
CA ARG A 20 2.15 -4.14 -2.67
C ARG A 20 2.21 -3.16 -1.50
N GLU A 21 2.01 -3.63 -0.27
CA GLU A 21 2.07 -2.79 0.93
C GLU A 21 3.48 -2.22 1.16
N GLU A 22 4.52 -3.03 0.99
CA GLU A 22 5.91 -2.58 1.08
C GLU A 22 6.24 -1.55 -0.01
N GLY A 23 5.81 -1.78 -1.25
CA GLY A 23 5.99 -0.84 -2.34
C GLY A 23 5.34 0.52 -2.06
N ILE A 24 4.14 0.53 -1.48
CA ILE A 24 3.47 1.77 -1.06
C ILE A 24 4.27 2.49 0.03
N LYS A 25 4.76 1.78 1.05
CA LYS A 25 5.57 2.38 2.13
C LYS A 25 6.86 2.98 1.61
N ILE A 26 7.57 2.28 0.73
CA ILE A 26 8.80 2.77 0.09
C ILE A 26 8.50 4.06 -0.67
N LEU A 27 7.45 4.06 -1.50
CA LEU A 27 7.05 5.25 -2.25
C LEU A 27 6.72 6.42 -1.32
N VAL A 28 5.94 6.19 -0.25
CA VAL A 28 5.61 7.26 0.72
C VAL A 28 6.87 7.85 1.31
N ASN A 29 7.81 7.02 1.76
CA ASN A 29 9.06 7.49 2.35
C ASN A 29 9.88 8.28 1.35
N SER A 30 10.05 7.79 0.12
CA SER A 30 10.76 8.52 -0.93
C SER A 30 10.11 9.87 -1.26
N LEU A 31 8.78 9.96 -1.25
CA LEU A 31 8.10 11.23 -1.49
C LEU A 31 8.19 12.19 -0.29
N LYS A 32 8.23 11.67 0.94
CA LYS A 32 8.51 12.45 2.16
C LYS A 32 9.93 12.99 2.15
N ASP A 33 10.91 12.20 1.73
CA ASP A 33 12.32 12.61 1.62
C ASP A 33 12.53 13.72 0.58
N LEU A 34 11.65 13.80 -0.43
CA LEU A 34 11.59 14.87 -1.42
C LEU A 34 10.82 16.11 -0.95
N ASP A 35 10.40 16.16 0.32
CA ASP A 35 9.62 17.25 0.93
C ASP A 35 8.31 17.57 0.17
N LEU A 36 7.70 16.55 -0.44
CA LEU A 36 6.42 16.73 -1.13
C LEU A 36 5.29 16.95 -0.13
N SER A 37 4.37 17.84 -0.49
CA SER A 37 3.18 18.09 0.32
C SER A 37 2.33 16.82 0.45
N LYS A 38 1.65 16.70 1.60
CA LYS A 38 0.74 15.57 1.88
C LYS A 38 -0.27 15.34 0.75
N GLU A 39 -0.85 16.40 0.19
CA GLU A 39 -1.79 16.32 -0.94
C GLU A 39 -1.14 15.74 -2.21
N SER A 40 0.11 16.10 -2.49
CA SER A 40 0.84 15.54 -3.63
C SER A 40 1.10 14.05 -3.44
N ILE A 41 1.48 13.64 -2.23
CA ILE A 41 1.69 12.22 -1.89
C ILE A 41 0.38 11.45 -2.03
N ILE A 42 -0.73 11.97 -1.48
CA ILE A 42 -2.07 11.37 -1.63
C ILE A 42 -2.40 11.19 -3.12
N SER A 43 -2.24 12.23 -3.95
CA SER A 43 -2.54 12.14 -5.38
C SER A 43 -1.70 11.07 -6.09
N GLN A 44 -0.41 10.96 -5.75
CA GLN A 44 0.48 9.92 -6.31
C GLN A 44 0.05 8.51 -5.89
N LEU A 45 -0.31 8.31 -4.63
CA LEU A 45 -0.81 7.04 -4.11
C LEU A 45 -2.13 6.61 -4.77
N GLN A 46 -3.06 7.55 -4.91
CA GLN A 46 -4.34 7.29 -5.60
C GLN A 46 -4.11 6.90 -7.06
N LYS A 47 -3.22 7.60 -7.79
CA LYS A 47 -2.93 7.31 -9.20
C LYS A 47 -2.20 5.98 -9.41
N ARG A 48 -1.19 5.67 -8.59
CA ARG A 48 -0.33 4.49 -8.79
C ARG A 48 -0.95 3.19 -8.29
N TYR A 49 -1.69 3.26 -7.18
CA TYR A 49 -2.24 2.07 -6.52
C TYR A 49 -3.76 2.02 -6.54
N ASN A 50 -4.41 2.94 -7.26
CA ASN A 50 -5.86 3.05 -7.36
C ASN A 50 -6.54 3.14 -5.97
N LEU A 51 -5.87 3.82 -5.03
CA LEU A 51 -6.34 3.96 -3.65
C LEU A 51 -7.43 5.04 -3.56
N THR A 52 -8.35 4.86 -2.62
CA THR A 52 -9.21 5.96 -2.17
C THR A 52 -8.38 7.00 -1.41
N ARG A 53 -8.91 8.21 -1.25
CA ARG A 53 -8.24 9.26 -0.47
C ARG A 53 -7.98 8.81 0.96
N GLU A 54 -8.95 8.14 1.57
CA GLU A 54 -8.83 7.55 2.91
C GLU A 54 -7.75 6.46 2.97
N GLY A 55 -7.73 5.57 1.98
CA GLY A 55 -6.70 4.53 1.88
C GLY A 55 -5.29 5.13 1.78
N ALA A 56 -5.10 6.15 0.96
CA ALA A 56 -3.83 6.87 0.84
C ALA A 56 -3.44 7.60 2.13
N LEU A 57 -4.40 8.23 2.82
CA LEU A 57 -4.17 8.88 4.12
C LEU A 57 -3.72 7.90 5.20
N ASN A 58 -4.25 6.68 5.22
CA ASN A 58 -3.83 5.65 6.18
C ASN A 58 -2.33 5.34 6.07
N TYR A 59 -1.76 5.33 4.86
CA TYR A 59 -0.32 5.13 4.66
C TYR A 59 0.54 6.33 5.06
N LEU A 60 -0.04 7.52 5.18
CA LEU A 60 0.67 8.71 5.64
C LEU A 60 0.71 8.84 7.16
N ASN A 61 -0.30 8.27 7.84
CA ASN A 61 -0.50 8.35 9.29
C ASN A 61 0.10 7.14 10.04
N LYS A 62 0.55 6.11 9.31
CA LYS A 62 1.37 5.01 9.85
C LYS A 62 2.83 5.44 9.94
#